data_AF-A0A965JMC7-F1
#
_entry.id   AF-A0A965JMC7-F1
#
_cell.length_a   1.000
_cell.length_b   1.000
_cell.length_c   1.000
_cell.angle_alpha   90.00
_cell.angle_beta   90.00
_cell.angle_gamma   90.00
#
_symmetry.space_group_name_H-M   'P 1'
#
loop_
_entity.id
_entity.type
_entity.pdbx_description
1 polymer ?
#
loop_
_entity_poly.entity_id
_entity_poly.type
_entity_poly.pdbx_seq_one_letter_code
_entity_poly.pdbx_strand_id
1 'polypeptide(L)'
;ESDATANLANISAALKETFLFFWVGFYLVKGDELVLGPFQGTIACTRIKKGKGVCGKAWEEKKILLVEDVSVFPGHIACSSISKSEIVVPLIQNGIVIGVLDVDSEELANFDATDSQHLEELCSWLVTIL
;
A
#
# COMPACT_ATOMS: atom_id res chain seq x y z
N GLU A 1 7.91 18.73 -5.95
CA GLU A 1 8.41 18.07 -7.16
C GLU A 1 7.20 17.67 -8.01
N SER A 2 7.30 17.73 -9.35
CA SER A 2 6.17 17.52 -10.28
C SER A 2 6.17 16.14 -10.93
N ASP A 3 7.27 15.39 -10.88
CA ASP A 3 7.31 14.02 -11.38
C ASP A 3 6.70 13.04 -10.36
N ALA A 4 5.62 12.38 -10.75
CA ALA A 4 4.91 11.43 -9.90
C ALA A 4 5.80 10.25 -9.46
N THR A 5 6.69 9.76 -10.33
CA THR A 5 7.59 8.66 -9.98
C THR A 5 8.60 9.10 -8.93
N ALA A 6 9.15 10.31 -9.07
CA ALA A 6 10.06 10.88 -8.08
C ALA A 6 9.38 11.09 -6.72
N ASN A 7 8.14 11.59 -6.71
CA ASN A 7 7.36 11.76 -5.49
C ASN A 7 7.10 10.42 -4.79
N LEU A 8 6.56 9.42 -5.50
CA LEU A 8 6.30 8.09 -4.94
C LEU A 8 7.59 7.41 -4.46
N ALA A 9 8.68 7.52 -5.22
CA ALA A 9 9.96 6.94 -4.84
C ALA A 9 10.50 7.53 -3.53
N ASN A 10 10.54 8.86 -3.40
CA ASN A 10 11.06 9.52 -2.21
C ASN A 10 10.15 9.32 -0.98
N ILE A 11 8.83 9.25 -1.15
CA ILE A 11 7.93 8.92 -0.04
C ILE A 11 8.14 7.48 0.43
N SER A 12 8.27 6.52 -0.48
CA SER A 12 8.59 5.13 -0.08
C SER A 12 9.93 5.04 0.66
N ALA A 13 10.93 5.80 0.22
CA ALA A 13 12.23 5.88 0.90
C ALA A 13 12.11 6.51 2.29
N ALA A 14 11.42 7.65 2.42
CA ALA A 14 11.25 8.33 3.70
C ALA A 14 10.52 7.46 4.74
N LEU A 15 9.46 6.74 4.32
CA LEU A 15 8.75 5.80 5.20
C LEU A 15 9.66 4.63 5.62
N LYS A 16 10.40 4.05 4.67
CA LYS A 16 11.35 2.96 4.97
C LYS A 16 12.45 3.39 5.93
N GLU A 17 13.07 4.55 5.70
CA GLU A 17 14.16 5.05 6.55
C GLU A 17 13.70 5.39 7.96
N THR A 18 12.48 5.92 8.10
CA THR A 18 11.95 6.35 9.40
C THR A 18 11.48 5.18 10.25
N PHE A 19 10.75 4.24 9.65
CA PHE A 19 10.03 3.21 10.39
C PHE A 19 10.62 1.81 10.21
N LEU A 20 11.56 1.63 9.28
CA LEU A 20 12.18 0.34 8.97
C LEU A 20 11.18 -0.76 8.59
N PHE A 21 10.00 -0.40 8.07
CA PHE A 21 8.97 -1.33 7.60
C PHE A 21 9.55 -2.42 6.70
N PHE A 22 9.06 -3.66 6.78
CA PHE A 22 9.59 -4.77 5.98
C PHE A 22 9.55 -4.44 4.49
N TRP A 23 8.37 -4.04 4.03
CA TRP A 23 8.09 -3.58 2.68
C TRP A 23 7.20 -2.34 2.75
N VAL A 24 7.47 -1.35 1.90
CA VAL A 24 6.61 -0.17 1.76
C VAL A 24 6.67 0.34 0.33
N GLY A 25 5.53 0.60 -0.28
CA GLY A 25 5.50 1.02 -1.67
C GLY A 25 4.13 1.24 -2.23
N PHE A 26 4.08 1.44 -3.54
CA PHE A 26 2.86 1.81 -4.23
C PHE A 26 2.51 0.82 -5.33
N TYR A 27 1.21 0.60 -5.50
CA TYR A 27 0.65 0.03 -6.73
C TYR A 27 -0.28 1.05 -7.37
N LEU A 28 -0.15 1.25 -8.69
CA LEU A 28 -0.93 2.22 -9.45
C LEU A 28 -1.94 1.52 -10.34
N VAL A 29 -3.15 2.08 -10.44
CA VAL A 29 -4.19 1.52 -11.31
C VAL A 29 -3.78 1.75 -12.78
N LYS A 30 -3.67 0.65 -13.54
CA LYS A 30 -3.46 0.67 -14.99
C LYS A 30 -4.45 -0.29 -15.66
N GLY A 31 -5.53 0.28 -16.19
CA GLY A 31 -6.62 -0.51 -16.75
C GLY A 31 -7.43 -1.21 -15.65
N ASP A 32 -7.49 -2.53 -15.70
CA ASP A 32 -8.23 -3.39 -14.77
C ASP A 32 -7.35 -4.02 -13.68
N GLU A 33 -6.10 -3.56 -13.55
CA GLU A 33 -5.13 -4.07 -12.58
C GLU A 33 -4.41 -2.94 -11.83
N LEU A 34 -4.02 -3.26 -10.60
CA LEU A 34 -2.95 -2.57 -9.89
C LEU A 34 -1.61 -3.05 -10.44
N VAL A 35 -0.72 -2.12 -10.78
CA VAL A 35 0.63 -2.39 -11.29
C VAL A 35 1.66 -1.79 -10.36
N LEU A 36 2.68 -2.58 -10.01
CA LEU A 36 3.75 -2.19 -9.10
C LEU A 36 4.40 -0.86 -9.55
N GLY A 37 4.46 0.09 -8.61
CA GLY A 37 5.13 1.38 -8.71
C GLY A 37 6.41 1.41 -7.87
N PRO A 38 6.92 2.60 -7.49
CA PRO A 38 8.08 2.71 -6.60
C PRO A 38 7.82 2.08 -5.23
N PHE A 39 8.83 1.41 -4.68
CA PHE A 39 8.77 0.72 -3.39
C PHE A 39 10.16 0.55 -2.77
N GLN A 40 10.20 0.18 -1.49
CA GLN A 40 11.38 -0.25 -0.75
C GLN A 40 11.11 -1.60 -0.09
N GLY A 41 11.92 -2.61 -0.40
CA GLY A 41 11.77 -3.97 0.14
C GLY A 41 12.24 -5.04 -0.83
N THR A 42 11.88 -6.29 -0.56
CA THR A 42 12.15 -7.42 -1.47
C THR A 42 11.29 -7.35 -2.74
N ILE A 43 11.62 -8.19 -3.73
CA ILE A 43 10.84 -8.33 -4.97
C ILE A 43 9.37 -8.65 -4.62
N ALA A 44 8.44 -7.95 -5.27
CA ALA A 44 7.01 -8.09 -5.08
C ALA A 44 6.29 -8.53 -6.37
N CYS A 45 5.03 -8.92 -6.24
CA CYS A 45 4.15 -9.23 -7.36
C CYS A 45 3.99 -8.00 -8.27
N THR A 46 4.06 -8.15 -9.61
CA THR A 46 4.01 -6.99 -10.50
C THR A 46 2.58 -6.49 -10.76
N ARG A 47 1.58 -7.38 -10.69
CA ARG A 47 0.18 -7.10 -11.05
C ARG A 47 -0.79 -7.73 -10.07
N ILE A 48 -1.80 -6.96 -9.66
CA ILE A 48 -2.84 -7.39 -8.71
C ILE A 48 -4.21 -7.01 -9.29
N LYS A 49 -5.12 -7.99 -9.37
CA LYS A 49 -6.49 -7.75 -9.84
C LYS A 49 -7.34 -7.10 -8.75
N LYS A 50 -8.34 -6.33 -9.17
CA LYS A 50 -9.33 -5.76 -8.25
C LYS A 50 -10.01 -6.85 -7.41
N GLY A 51 -10.17 -6.60 -6.11
CA GLY A 51 -10.75 -7.53 -5.15
C GLY A 51 -9.87 -8.74 -4.79
N LYS A 52 -8.60 -8.79 -5.25
CA LYS A 52 -7.68 -9.90 -4.99
C LYS A 52 -6.54 -9.48 -4.06
N GLY A 53 -6.31 -10.26 -3.01
CA GLY A 53 -5.39 -9.90 -1.93
C GLY A 53 -5.85 -8.65 -1.18
N VAL A 54 -5.07 -8.23 -0.19
CA VAL A 54 -5.39 -7.05 0.63
C VAL A 54 -5.36 -5.78 -0.22
N CYS A 55 -4.30 -5.56 -1.01
CA CYS A 55 -4.21 -4.48 -1.99
C CYS A 55 -5.42 -4.36 -2.92
N GLY A 56 -5.81 -5.47 -3.58
CA GLY A 56 -6.95 -5.46 -4.49
C GLY A 56 -8.27 -5.23 -3.77
N LYS A 57 -8.40 -5.70 -2.53
CA LYS A 57 -9.60 -5.50 -1.71
C LYS A 57 -9.74 -4.05 -1.25
N ALA A 58 -8.65 -3.40 -0.84
CA ALA A 58 -8.62 -1.97 -0.52
C ALA A 58 -9.03 -1.13 -1.75
N TRP A 59 -8.56 -1.50 -2.94
CA TRP A 59 -8.99 -0.89 -4.20
C TRP A 59 -10.48 -1.10 -4.50
N GLU A 60 -11.00 -2.30 -4.26
CA GLU A 60 -12.42 -2.61 -4.46
C GLU A 60 -13.33 -1.80 -3.53
N GLU A 61 -13.01 -1.76 -2.25
CA GLU A 61 -13.84 -1.16 -1.22
C GLU A 61 -13.65 0.35 -1.09
N LYS A 62 -12.57 0.88 -1.68
CA LYS A 62 -12.14 2.28 -1.51
C LYS A 62 -11.96 2.64 -0.03
N LYS A 63 -11.37 1.73 0.73
CA LYS A 63 -11.17 1.86 2.18
C LYS A 63 -9.78 1.39 2.56
N ILE A 64 -9.29 1.97 3.66
CA ILE A 64 -8.09 1.49 4.33
C ILE A 64 -8.38 0.10 4.88
N LEU A 65 -7.45 -0.82 4.66
CA LEU A 65 -7.50 -2.14 5.27
C LEU A 65 -6.32 -2.28 6.22
N LEU A 66 -6.64 -2.60 7.47
CA LEU A 66 -5.68 -2.92 8.52
C LEU A 66 -5.83 -4.40 8.83
N VAL A 67 -4.79 -5.17 8.52
CA VAL A 67 -4.80 -6.63 8.61
C VAL A 67 -3.79 -7.07 9.65
N GLU A 68 -4.28 -7.48 10.82
CA GLU A 68 -3.46 -7.91 11.96
C GLU A 68 -2.69 -9.21 11.67
N ASP A 69 -3.27 -10.10 10.88
CA ASP A 69 -2.67 -11.37 10.43
C ASP A 69 -3.06 -11.65 8.97
N VAL A 70 -2.11 -11.50 8.05
CA VAL A 70 -2.34 -11.72 6.61
C VAL A 70 -2.61 -13.19 6.29
N SER A 71 -2.13 -14.12 7.12
CA SER A 71 -2.27 -15.56 6.87
C SER A 71 -3.74 -16.03 6.98
N VAL A 72 -4.55 -15.31 7.75
CA VAL A 72 -5.98 -15.59 7.93
C VAL A 72 -6.88 -14.68 7.07
N PHE A 73 -6.30 -13.76 6.28
CA PHE A 73 -7.08 -12.87 5.43
C PHE A 73 -7.76 -13.63 4.27
N PRO A 74 -9.10 -13.51 4.10
CA PRO A 74 -9.80 -14.22 3.04
C PRO A 74 -9.31 -13.84 1.64
N GLY A 75 -8.83 -14.82 0.87
CA GLY A 75 -8.31 -14.57 -0.47
C GLY A 75 -6.91 -13.94 -0.48
N HIS A 76 -6.14 -14.14 0.60
CA HIS A 76 -4.73 -13.76 0.69
C HIS A 76 -3.93 -14.31 -0.51
N ILE A 77 -3.18 -13.41 -1.15
CA ILE A 77 -2.17 -13.74 -2.15
C ILE A 77 -0.83 -13.50 -1.48
N ALA A 78 -0.21 -14.55 -0.95
CA ALA A 78 1.11 -14.46 -0.37
C ALA A 78 2.14 -14.14 -1.48
N CYS A 79 2.58 -12.88 -1.55
CA CYS A 79 3.72 -12.48 -2.37
C CYS A 79 5.05 -12.62 -1.60
N SER A 80 5.02 -12.58 -0.26
CA SER A 80 6.14 -12.89 0.64
C SER A 80 5.66 -13.75 1.81
N SER A 81 6.38 -14.82 2.14
CA SER A 81 6.06 -15.68 3.29
C SER A 81 6.45 -15.07 4.65
N ILE A 82 7.09 -13.89 4.63
CA ILE A 82 7.63 -13.23 5.83
C ILE A 82 6.67 -12.13 6.32
N SER A 83 5.85 -11.54 5.44
CA SER A 83 4.82 -10.56 5.84
C SER A 83 3.79 -11.24 6.75
N LYS A 84 3.54 -10.63 7.91
CA LYS A 84 2.60 -11.12 8.93
C LYS A 84 1.42 -10.17 9.13
N SER A 85 1.62 -8.86 9.07
CA SER A 85 0.55 -7.86 9.11
C SER A 85 0.76 -6.84 8.00
N GLU A 86 -0.33 -6.25 7.51
CA GLU A 86 -0.33 -5.34 6.36
C GLU A 86 -1.30 -4.17 6.62
N ILE A 87 -0.91 -2.97 6.21
CA ILE A 87 -1.84 -1.84 6.07
C ILE A 87 -1.81 -1.32 4.63
N VAL A 88 -3.00 -1.22 4.03
CA VAL A 88 -3.17 -0.71 2.68
C VAL A 88 -4.04 0.54 2.70
N VAL A 89 -3.52 1.64 2.16
CA VAL A 89 -4.20 2.94 2.09
C VAL A 89 -4.48 3.31 0.63
N PRO A 90 -5.76 3.42 0.22
CA PRO A 90 -6.09 3.85 -1.14
C PRO A 90 -5.68 5.31 -1.43
N LEU A 91 -5.05 5.54 -2.58
CA LEU A 91 -4.84 6.87 -3.13
C LEU A 91 -6.09 7.29 -3.91
N ILE A 92 -6.88 8.22 -3.36
CA ILE A 92 -8.17 8.63 -3.93
C ILE A 92 -8.08 10.02 -4.53
N GLN A 93 -8.24 10.13 -5.85
CA GLN A 93 -8.34 11.40 -6.57
C GLN A 93 -9.74 11.52 -7.18
N ASN A 94 -10.46 12.61 -6.87
CA ASN A 94 -11.81 12.87 -7.36
C ASN A 94 -12.80 11.69 -7.14
N GLY A 95 -12.70 11.00 -5.99
CA GLY A 95 -13.54 9.85 -5.65
C GLY A 95 -13.18 8.54 -6.38
N ILE A 96 -12.11 8.53 -7.16
CA ILE A 96 -11.58 7.37 -7.89
C ILE A 96 -10.26 6.95 -7.25
N VAL A 97 -10.10 5.65 -6.99
CA VAL A 97 -8.82 5.10 -6.54
C VAL A 97 -7.87 5.06 -7.73
N ILE A 98 -6.76 5.78 -7.65
CA ILE A 98 -5.70 5.85 -8.68
C ILE A 98 -4.51 4.93 -8.35
N GLY A 99 -4.46 4.43 -7.12
CA GLY A 99 -3.44 3.50 -6.63
C GLY A 99 -3.66 3.19 -5.16
N VAL A 100 -2.72 2.47 -4.56
CA VAL A 100 -2.66 2.19 -3.13
C VAL A 100 -1.24 2.38 -2.63
N LEU A 101 -1.10 2.89 -1.41
CA LEU A 101 0.08 2.68 -0.57
C LEU A 101 -0.10 1.34 0.14
N ASP A 102 0.93 0.53 0.15
CA ASP A 102 0.98 -0.78 0.78
C ASP A 102 2.21 -0.86 1.70
N VAL A 103 2.00 -1.35 2.92
CA VAL A 103 3.02 -1.45 3.97
C VAL A 103 2.89 -2.78 4.67
N ASP A 104 3.96 -3.58 4.60
CA ASP A 104 4.06 -4.88 5.26
C ASP A 104 4.94 -4.82 6.51
N SER A 105 4.66 -5.72 7.46
CA SER A 105 5.50 -5.97 8.63
C SER A 105 5.80 -7.45 8.82
N GLU A 106 6.98 -7.76 9.39
CA GLU A 106 7.35 -9.11 9.83
C GLU A 106 6.70 -9.48 11.18
N GLU A 107 6.00 -8.54 11.81
CA GLU A 107 5.30 -8.70 13.09
C GLU A 107 3.78 -8.75 12.89
N LEU A 108 3.08 -9.47 13.77
CA LEU A 108 1.61 -9.50 13.79
C LEU A 108 1.07 -8.21 14.42
N ALA A 109 -0.08 -7.74 13.94
CA ALA A 109 -0.77 -6.56 14.46
C ALA A 109 0.14 -5.34 14.64
N ASN A 110 1.07 -5.11 13.70
CA ASN A 110 2.08 -4.06 13.82
C ASN A 110 1.56 -2.65 13.47
N PHE A 111 0.32 -2.57 12.98
CA PHE A 111 -0.31 -1.31 12.60
C PHE A 111 -1.59 -1.11 13.41
N ASP A 112 -1.88 0.13 13.77
CA ASP A 112 -3.08 0.50 14.51
C ASP A 112 -3.85 1.68 13.89
N ALA A 113 -4.83 2.20 14.63
CA ALA A 113 -5.65 3.33 14.20
C ALA A 113 -4.84 4.63 14.01
N THR A 114 -3.75 4.81 14.76
CA THR A 114 -2.83 5.95 14.65
C THR A 114 -2.10 5.88 13.32
N ASP A 115 -1.57 4.71 12.96
CA ASP A 115 -0.92 4.48 11.66
C ASP A 115 -1.90 4.73 10.52
N SER A 116 -3.11 4.16 10.63
CA SER A 116 -4.18 4.36 9.64
C SER A 116 -4.48 5.83 9.43
N GLN A 117 -4.65 6.60 10.50
CA GLN A 117 -4.96 8.02 10.41
C GLN A 117 -3.85 8.80 9.71
N HIS A 118 -2.60 8.65 10.15
CA HIS A 118 -1.51 9.46 9.62
C HIS A 118 -1.05 9.04 8.23
N LEU A 119 -1.15 7.76 7.88
CA LEU A 119 -0.91 7.31 6.50
C LEU A 119 -2.03 7.79 5.57
N GLU A 120 -3.28 7.90 6.04
CA GLU A 120 -4.37 8.52 5.27
C GLU A 120 -4.12 10.01 5.01
N GLU A 121 -3.71 10.76 6.02
CA GLU A 121 -3.35 12.18 5.91
C GLU A 121 -2.20 12.36 4.90
N LEU A 122 -1.15 11.53 5.00
CA LEU A 122 -0.03 11.51 4.06
C LEU A 122 -0.48 11.22 2.63
N CYS A 123 -1.29 10.17 2.43
CA CYS A 123 -1.79 9.78 1.11
C CYS A 123 -2.70 10.86 0.51
N SER A 124 -3.53 11.49 1.33
CA SER A 124 -4.41 12.59 0.92
C SER A 124 -3.59 13.79 0.43
N TRP A 125 -2.53 14.16 1.16
CA TRP A 125 -1.59 15.19 0.72
C TRP A 125 -0.84 14.77 -0.56
N LEU A 126 -0.33 13.54 -0.60
CA LEU A 126 0.44 13.02 -1.73
C LEU A 126 -0.36 13.11 -3.03
N VAL A 127 -1.65 12.74 -3.02
CA VAL A 127 -2.53 12.84 -4.20
C VAL A 127 -2.64 14.28 -4.75
N THR A 128 -2.41 15.32 -3.93
CA THR A 128 -2.43 16.72 -4.41
C THR A 128 -1.21 17.08 -5.26
N ILE A 129 -0.16 16.26 -5.21
CA ILE A 129 1.10 16.45 -5.92
C ILE A 129 1.44 15.26 -6.86
N LEU A 130 0.46 14.37 -7.10
CA LEU A 130 0.52 13.31 -8.12
C LEU A 130 -0.21 13.75 -9.38
#